data_AF-A0A7V4YP66-F1
#
_entry.id   AF-A0A7V4YP66-F1
#
_cell.length_a   1.000
_cell.length_b   1.000
_cell.length_c   1.000
_cell.angle_alpha   90.00
_cell.angle_beta   90.00
_cell.angle_gamma   90.00
#
_symmetry.space_group_name_H-M   'P 1'
#
loop_
_entity.id
_entity.type
_entity.pdbx_description
1 polymer ?
#
loop_
_entity_poly.entity_id
_entity_poly.type
_entity_poly.pdbx_seq_one_letter_code
_entity_poly.pdbx_strand_id
1 'polypeptide(L)'
;DLITEIPDFRLILLEGTEKILKENSPLYARRSHNYEHILLFRHYRLSDDIAFRFSDRNWADYPLTVEKFAKWVADLSLSEREGRNLYLLLYMDYETFGEHQWKETGIFEFMKKLPEALLKHKHIAFSWPSDVLETLNYEPEILSVPFPVSWADTERDLSAWLSNPLQWNAMKTYFEILKKVKEKRKMELMETARRLSSSDLYYYMCIKYFADGDVHKYFSPYDRPEDAYIYFMHVLTDLEKRIEEG
;
A
#
# COMPACT_ATOMS: atom_id res chain seq x y z
N ASP A 1 -9.49 -4.73 -19.05
CA ASP A 1 -8.86 -4.21 -17.82
C ASP A 1 -7.75 -5.20 -17.51
N LEU A 2 -6.50 -4.73 -17.37
CA LEU A 2 -5.34 -5.62 -17.37
C LEU A 2 -5.41 -6.67 -16.24
N ILE A 3 -6.08 -6.35 -15.12
CA ILE A 3 -6.30 -7.29 -14.02
C ILE A 3 -7.35 -8.36 -14.41
N THR A 4 -8.45 -7.96 -15.08
CA THR A 4 -9.47 -8.92 -15.58
C THR A 4 -8.95 -9.88 -16.64
N GLU A 5 -7.84 -9.54 -17.29
CA GLU A 5 -7.19 -10.39 -18.30
C GLU A 5 -6.27 -11.46 -17.66
N ILE A 6 -6.03 -11.39 -16.34
CA ILE A 6 -5.24 -12.38 -15.60
C ILE A 6 -6.19 -13.22 -14.72
N PRO A 7 -6.62 -14.40 -15.19
CA PRO A 7 -7.77 -15.13 -14.64
C PRO A 7 -7.62 -15.61 -13.18
N ASP A 8 -6.40 -15.65 -12.66
CA ASP A 8 -6.13 -16.17 -11.31
C ASP A 8 -6.18 -15.09 -10.21
N PHE A 9 -6.26 -13.80 -10.57
CA PHE A 9 -6.40 -12.71 -9.59
C PHE A 9 -7.87 -12.55 -9.18
N ARG A 10 -8.20 -13.03 -7.99
CA ARG A 10 -9.59 -13.01 -7.46
C ARG A 10 -9.82 -12.00 -6.34
N LEU A 11 -8.74 -11.42 -5.79
CA LEU A 11 -8.75 -10.53 -4.63
C LEU A 11 -7.91 -9.29 -4.92
N ILE A 12 -8.40 -8.13 -4.47
CA ILE A 12 -7.67 -6.85 -4.51
C ILE A 12 -7.67 -6.27 -3.10
N LEU A 13 -6.49 -5.84 -2.63
CA LEU A 13 -6.34 -5.14 -1.37
C LEU A 13 -6.36 -3.64 -1.62
N LEU A 14 -7.16 -2.90 -0.85
CA LEU A 14 -7.29 -1.44 -0.93
C LEU A 14 -7.03 -0.78 0.42
N GLU A 15 -6.78 0.52 0.39
CA GLU A 15 -6.76 1.32 1.61
C GLU A 15 -8.19 1.47 2.18
N GLY A 16 -8.37 1.26 3.48
CA GLY A 16 -9.66 1.37 4.16
C GLY A 16 -9.99 2.80 4.59
N THR A 17 -9.86 3.75 3.68
CA THR A 17 -10.08 5.18 3.92
C THR A 17 -11.55 5.57 3.77
N GLU A 18 -11.95 6.60 4.52
CA GLU A 18 -13.24 7.28 4.42
C GLU A 18 -13.51 7.81 2.99
N LYS A 19 -12.46 8.07 2.18
CA LYS A 19 -12.63 8.43 0.75
C LYS A 19 -13.30 7.32 -0.05
N ILE A 20 -12.99 6.06 0.27
CA ILE A 20 -13.54 4.88 -0.41
C ILE A 20 -14.84 4.42 0.27
N LEU A 21 -14.79 4.28 1.60
CA LEU A 21 -15.82 3.59 2.36
C LEU A 21 -16.89 4.53 2.94
N LYS A 22 -16.65 5.85 2.91
CA LYS A 22 -17.49 6.86 3.57
C LYS A 22 -17.60 6.55 5.08
N GLU A 23 -18.77 6.12 5.51
CA GLU A 23 -19.09 5.73 6.89
C GLU A 23 -19.07 4.21 7.12
N ASN A 24 -18.83 3.42 6.07
CA ASN A 24 -18.78 1.96 6.16
C ASN A 24 -17.47 1.48 6.78
N SER A 25 -17.55 0.37 7.53
CA SER A 25 -16.38 -0.24 8.15
C SER A 25 -15.48 -0.94 7.10
N PRO A 26 -14.14 -0.82 7.20
CA PRO A 26 -13.19 -1.53 6.34
C PRO A 26 -13.17 -3.06 6.58
N LEU A 27 -13.86 -3.53 7.62
CA LEU A 27 -13.88 -4.94 8.00
C LEU A 27 -14.76 -5.81 7.09
N TYR A 28 -15.66 -5.21 6.32
CA TYR A 28 -16.51 -5.96 5.43
C TYR A 28 -15.86 -6.03 4.04
N ALA A 29 -15.69 -7.25 3.54
CA ALA A 29 -15.39 -7.48 2.14
C ALA A 29 -16.43 -6.80 1.24
N ARG A 30 -15.99 -6.35 0.08
CA ARG A 30 -16.83 -5.77 -0.99
C ARG A 30 -16.60 -6.52 -2.29
N ARG A 31 -17.51 -6.36 -3.24
CA ARG A 31 -17.35 -6.85 -4.61
C ARG A 31 -16.96 -5.68 -5.51
N SER A 32 -16.00 -5.88 -6.42
CA SER A 32 -15.69 -4.88 -7.44
C SER A 32 -16.89 -4.61 -8.36
N HIS A 33 -16.97 -3.42 -8.93
CA HIS A 33 -18.05 -3.04 -9.85
C HIS A 33 -18.17 -3.94 -11.10
N ASN A 34 -17.09 -4.60 -11.51
CA ASN A 34 -17.08 -5.58 -12.59
C ASN A 34 -17.46 -7.00 -12.15
N TYR A 35 -17.78 -7.23 -10.88
CA TYR A 35 -18.18 -8.52 -10.28
C TYR A 35 -17.10 -9.61 -10.26
N GLU A 36 -15.90 -9.35 -10.76
CA GLU A 36 -14.83 -10.34 -10.89
C GLU A 36 -14.00 -10.52 -9.60
N HIS A 37 -13.93 -9.51 -8.73
CA HIS A 37 -12.97 -9.49 -7.62
C HIS A 37 -13.62 -9.24 -6.26
N ILE A 38 -13.13 -9.92 -5.24
CA ILE A 38 -13.35 -9.53 -3.84
C ILE A 38 -12.36 -8.43 -3.45
N LEU A 39 -12.87 -7.43 -2.75
CA LEU A 39 -12.10 -6.31 -2.24
C LEU A 39 -11.98 -6.42 -0.73
N LEU A 40 -10.75 -6.32 -0.22
CA LEU A 40 -10.43 -6.24 1.20
C LEU A 40 -9.75 -4.91 1.51
N PHE A 41 -9.98 -4.36 2.69
CA PHE A 41 -9.52 -3.03 3.03
C PHE A 41 -8.57 -3.06 4.22
N ARG A 42 -7.40 -2.43 4.05
CA ARG A 42 -6.46 -2.20 5.14
C ARG A 42 -7.15 -1.40 6.23
N HIS A 43 -7.07 -1.88 7.47
CA HIS A 43 -7.50 -1.12 8.62
C HIS A 43 -6.39 -0.16 9.04
N TYR A 44 -6.27 0.98 8.33
CA TYR A 44 -5.11 1.88 8.43
C TYR A 44 -4.81 2.33 9.85
N ARG A 45 -5.83 2.63 10.68
CA ARG A 45 -5.62 3.11 12.06
C ARG A 45 -4.81 2.10 12.90
N LEU A 46 -5.32 0.87 13.03
CA LEU A 46 -4.64 -0.21 13.74
C LEU A 46 -3.31 -0.63 13.08
N SER A 47 -3.20 -0.53 11.76
CA SER A 47 -1.94 -0.79 11.06
C SER A 47 -0.88 0.25 11.44
N ASP A 48 -1.26 1.54 11.43
CA ASP A 48 -0.41 2.68 11.76
C ASP A 48 -0.08 2.73 13.27
N ASP A 49 -0.95 2.20 14.13
CA ASP A 49 -0.68 2.06 15.57
C ASP A 49 0.52 1.14 15.83
N ILE A 50 0.69 0.09 15.03
CA ILE A 50 1.87 -0.79 15.06
C ILE A 50 3.03 -0.16 14.31
N ALA A 51 2.79 0.37 13.10
CA ALA A 51 3.86 0.81 12.22
C ALA A 51 4.54 2.12 12.67
N PHE A 52 3.74 3.10 13.09
CA PHE A 52 4.21 4.46 13.37
C PHE A 52 4.12 4.84 14.85
N ARG A 53 3.04 4.46 15.55
CA ARG A 53 2.77 4.95 16.92
C ARG A 53 3.32 4.04 18.03
N PHE A 54 3.80 2.85 17.70
CA PHE A 54 4.18 1.83 18.69
C PHE A 54 5.22 2.35 19.71
N SER A 55 6.22 3.10 19.24
CA SER A 55 7.25 3.72 20.08
C SER A 55 6.98 5.18 20.46
N ASP A 56 5.85 5.76 20.04
CA ASP A 56 5.54 7.17 20.29
C ASP A 56 5.04 7.38 21.72
N ARG A 57 5.92 7.91 22.59
CA ARG A 57 5.59 8.19 23.99
C ARG A 57 4.61 9.34 24.19
N ASN A 58 4.35 10.14 23.15
CA ASN A 58 3.40 11.25 23.20
C ASN A 58 2.00 10.83 22.73
N TRP A 59 1.86 9.64 22.14
CA TRP A 59 0.55 9.12 21.77
C TRP A 59 -0.27 8.78 23.02
N ALA A 60 -1.53 9.22 23.05
CA ALA A 60 -2.40 9.09 24.21
C ALA A 60 -2.61 7.63 24.68
N ASP A 61 -2.54 6.68 23.75
CA ASP A 61 -2.67 5.26 24.06
C ASP A 61 -1.32 4.55 24.29
N TYR A 62 -0.21 5.28 24.35
CA TYR A 62 1.09 4.70 24.72
C TYR A 62 1.11 4.23 26.19
N PRO A 63 1.70 3.06 26.50
CA PRO A 63 2.28 2.09 25.58
C PRO A 63 1.23 1.20 24.90
N LEU A 64 1.51 0.76 23.67
CA LEU A 64 0.71 -0.25 22.99
C LEU A 64 1.05 -1.64 23.49
N THR A 65 0.25 -2.17 24.41
CA THR A 65 0.43 -3.54 24.94
C THR A 65 -0.33 -4.56 24.10
N VAL A 66 0.10 -5.82 24.19
CA VAL A 66 -0.54 -6.95 23.49
C VAL A 66 -2.00 -7.09 23.91
N GLU A 67 -2.28 -6.98 25.21
CA GLU A 67 -3.63 -7.11 25.76
C GLU A 67 -4.54 -5.96 25.30
N LYS A 68 -3.99 -4.75 25.23
CA LYS A 68 -4.72 -3.56 24.74
C LYS A 68 -5.10 -3.74 23.26
N PHE A 69 -4.13 -4.08 22.42
CA PHE A 69 -4.36 -4.27 20.99
C PHE A 69 -5.30 -5.46 20.71
N ALA A 70 -5.10 -6.60 21.38
CA ALA A 70 -5.96 -7.77 21.23
C ALA A 70 -7.41 -7.46 21.64
N LYS A 71 -7.60 -6.70 22.73
CA LYS A 71 -8.93 -6.21 23.12
C LYS A 71 -9.56 -5.32 22.05
N TRP A 72 -8.82 -4.35 21.51
CA TRP A 72 -9.34 -3.48 20.44
C TRP A 72 -9.79 -4.29 19.23
N VAL A 73 -8.99 -5.25 18.78
CA VAL A 73 -9.33 -6.14 17.66
C VAL A 73 -10.56 -6.99 17.98
N ALA A 74 -10.65 -7.56 19.18
CA ALA A 74 -11.79 -8.35 19.61
C ALA A 74 -13.09 -7.54 19.69
N ASP A 75 -13.00 -6.27 20.06
CA ASP A 75 -14.14 -5.38 20.18
C ASP A 75 -14.68 -4.91 18.81
N LEU A 76 -13.91 -5.03 17.73
CA LEU A 76 -14.33 -4.64 16.37
C LEU A 76 -15.59 -5.38 15.89
N SER A 77 -15.79 -6.63 16.33
CA SER A 77 -16.96 -7.41 15.94
C SER A 77 -18.22 -7.08 16.73
N LEU A 78 -18.14 -6.25 17.78
CA LEU A 78 -19.29 -5.95 18.64
C LEU A 78 -20.41 -5.17 17.93
N SER A 79 -20.07 -4.45 16.85
CA SER A 79 -21.07 -3.74 16.03
C SER A 79 -21.82 -4.67 15.07
N GLU A 80 -21.28 -5.85 14.77
CA GLU A 80 -21.87 -6.82 13.85
C GLU A 80 -22.90 -7.70 14.56
N ARG A 81 -24.10 -7.81 14.00
CA ARG A 81 -25.27 -8.45 14.64
C ARG A 81 -25.91 -9.56 13.82
N GLU A 82 -25.55 -9.68 12.56
CA GLU A 82 -26.10 -10.62 11.59
C GLU A 82 -25.23 -11.87 11.42
N GLY A 83 -24.15 -11.99 12.21
CA GLY A 83 -23.23 -13.13 12.15
C GLY A 83 -22.37 -13.13 10.90
N ARG A 84 -22.16 -11.97 10.26
CA ARG A 84 -21.29 -11.85 9.09
C ARG A 84 -19.83 -12.02 9.50
N ASN A 85 -19.07 -12.75 8.69
CA ASN A 85 -17.63 -12.90 8.88
C ASN A 85 -16.92 -11.60 8.53
N LEU A 86 -16.22 -11.01 9.50
CA LEU A 86 -15.46 -9.78 9.33
C LEU A 86 -13.99 -10.08 9.04
N TYR A 87 -13.35 -9.22 8.25
CA TYR A 87 -11.97 -9.37 7.79
C TYR A 87 -11.14 -8.16 8.22
N LEU A 88 -10.34 -8.33 9.28
CA LEU A 88 -9.36 -7.32 9.68
C LEU A 88 -8.07 -7.53 8.89
N LEU A 89 -7.79 -6.62 7.95
CA LEU A 89 -6.51 -6.59 7.24
C LEU A 89 -5.55 -5.59 7.90
N LEU A 90 -4.50 -6.12 8.53
CA LEU A 90 -3.36 -5.32 9.00
C LEU A 90 -2.25 -5.43 7.95
N TYR A 91 -1.88 -4.29 7.35
CA TYR A 91 -0.83 -4.22 6.33
C TYR A 91 0.14 -3.10 6.66
N MET A 92 1.42 -3.42 6.59
CA MET A 92 2.55 -2.55 6.91
C MET A 92 3.80 -3.06 6.21
N ASP A 93 4.79 -2.19 5.99
CA ASP A 93 6.08 -2.57 5.39
C ASP A 93 6.85 -3.53 6.29
N TYR A 94 7.68 -4.39 5.70
CA TYR A 94 8.51 -5.34 6.47
C TYR A 94 9.52 -4.60 7.36
N GLU A 95 10.03 -3.47 6.88
CA GLU A 95 10.94 -2.53 7.52
C GLU A 95 10.33 -1.90 8.78
N THR A 96 9.01 -2.04 8.99
CA THR A 96 8.37 -1.74 10.27
C THR A 96 9.10 -2.42 11.42
N PHE A 97 9.52 -3.67 11.24
CA PHE A 97 10.10 -4.49 12.31
C PHE A 97 11.62 -4.51 12.26
N GLY A 98 12.26 -3.61 13.02
CA GLY A 98 13.71 -3.55 13.17
C GLY A 98 14.35 -2.29 12.57
N GLU A 99 13.63 -1.54 11.73
CA GLU A 99 14.12 -0.30 11.12
C GLU A 99 13.27 0.92 11.53
N HIS A 100 11.94 0.87 11.36
CA HIS A 100 11.05 1.91 11.91
C HIS A 100 10.79 1.70 13.41
N GLN A 101 10.48 0.47 13.81
CA GLN A 101 10.34 0.08 15.21
C GLN A 101 11.54 -0.77 15.61
N TRP A 102 12.47 -0.18 16.36
CA TRP A 102 13.71 -0.87 16.74
C TRP A 102 13.45 -1.97 17.76
N LYS A 103 14.36 -2.94 17.88
CA LYS A 103 14.21 -4.07 18.81
C LYS A 103 13.95 -3.62 20.25
N GLU A 104 14.59 -2.54 20.67
CA GLU A 104 14.56 -1.98 22.02
C GLU A 104 13.19 -1.42 22.40
N THR A 105 12.34 -1.12 21.41
CA THR A 105 10.94 -0.70 21.66
C THR A 105 10.09 -1.87 22.18
N GLY A 106 10.55 -3.10 22.01
CA GLY A 106 9.83 -4.32 22.37
C GLY A 106 8.91 -4.87 21.28
N ILE A 107 8.95 -4.29 20.06
CA ILE A 107 8.06 -4.67 18.95
C ILE A 107 8.12 -6.16 18.62
N PHE A 108 9.29 -6.79 18.66
CA PHE A 108 9.41 -8.22 18.38
C PHE A 108 8.72 -9.10 19.43
N GLU A 109 8.82 -8.74 20.71
CA GLU A 109 8.12 -9.45 21.77
C GLU A 109 6.61 -9.20 21.72
N PHE A 110 6.18 -8.01 21.31
CA PHE A 110 4.77 -7.71 21.01
C PHE A 110 4.25 -8.62 19.89
N MET A 111 4.91 -8.64 18.72
CA MET A 111 4.49 -9.44 17.57
C MET A 111 4.52 -10.94 17.85
N LYS A 112 5.48 -11.42 18.65
CA LYS A 112 5.57 -12.82 19.07
C LYS A 112 4.37 -13.26 19.91
N LYS A 113 3.87 -12.39 20.80
CA LYS A 113 2.77 -12.70 21.72
C LYS A 113 1.39 -12.39 21.15
N LEU A 114 1.32 -11.49 20.16
CA LEU A 114 0.06 -11.01 19.60
C LEU A 114 -0.85 -12.13 19.06
N PRO A 115 -0.37 -13.12 18.27
CA PRO A 115 -1.22 -14.20 17.78
C PRO A 115 -1.87 -15.01 18.91
N GLU A 116 -1.11 -15.34 19.97
CA GLU A 116 -1.63 -16.09 21.12
C GLU A 116 -2.72 -15.29 21.85
N ALA A 117 -2.51 -13.98 22.02
CA ALA A 117 -3.49 -13.11 22.66
C ALA A 117 -4.79 -12.98 21.85
N LEU A 118 -4.68 -12.84 20.53
CA LEU A 118 -5.84 -12.78 19.64
C LEU A 118 -6.64 -14.08 19.65
N LEU A 119 -5.96 -15.24 19.61
CA LEU A 119 -6.61 -16.55 19.61
C LEU A 119 -7.27 -16.93 20.94
N LYS A 120 -7.05 -16.18 22.03
CA LYS A 120 -7.83 -16.33 23.27
C LYS A 120 -9.29 -15.89 23.09
N HIS A 121 -9.57 -15.05 22.10
CA HIS A 121 -10.91 -14.66 21.73
C HIS A 121 -11.47 -15.67 20.72
N LYS A 122 -12.49 -16.44 21.14
CA LYS A 122 -13.03 -17.58 20.36
C LYS A 122 -13.59 -17.21 18.98
N HIS A 123 -13.92 -15.94 18.77
CA HIS A 123 -14.45 -15.42 17.51
C HIS A 123 -13.37 -14.87 16.57
N ILE A 124 -12.10 -14.93 16.96
CA ILE A 124 -10.97 -14.51 16.13
C ILE A 124 -10.22 -15.75 15.62
N ALA A 125 -9.92 -15.74 14.33
CA ALA A 125 -9.07 -16.71 13.66
C ALA A 125 -8.13 -15.99 12.69
N PHE A 126 -7.06 -16.67 12.28
CA PHE A 126 -6.19 -16.22 11.20
C PHE A 126 -6.54 -16.98 9.93
N SER A 127 -6.56 -16.25 8.81
CA SER A 127 -6.82 -16.81 7.49
C SER A 127 -5.86 -16.22 6.46
N TRP A 128 -5.66 -16.94 5.38
CA TRP A 128 -5.02 -16.40 4.20
C TRP A 128 -6.02 -15.51 3.45
N PRO A 129 -5.56 -14.47 2.71
CA PRO A 129 -6.46 -13.69 1.86
C PRO A 129 -7.25 -14.56 0.87
N SER A 130 -6.68 -15.67 0.40
CA SER A 130 -7.35 -16.64 -0.48
C SER A 130 -8.57 -17.30 0.16
N ASP A 131 -8.55 -17.50 1.48
CA ASP A 131 -9.59 -18.23 2.20
C ASP A 131 -10.89 -17.42 2.27
N VAL A 132 -10.82 -16.10 2.08
CA VAL A 132 -11.99 -15.19 2.07
C VAL A 132 -13.05 -15.65 1.08
N LEU A 133 -12.65 -16.22 -0.06
CA LEU A 133 -13.58 -16.72 -1.09
C LEU A 133 -14.43 -17.89 -0.59
N GLU A 134 -13.93 -18.65 0.38
CA GLU A 134 -14.61 -19.83 0.95
C GLU A 134 -15.29 -19.50 2.27
N THR A 135 -14.73 -18.59 3.06
CA THR A 135 -15.25 -18.23 4.39
C THR A 135 -16.31 -17.14 4.36
N LEU A 136 -16.45 -16.40 3.26
CA LEU A 136 -17.46 -15.35 3.15
C LEU A 136 -18.88 -15.92 3.24
N ASN A 137 -19.64 -15.43 4.22
CA ASN A 137 -20.97 -15.95 4.56
C ASN A 137 -22.11 -14.94 4.31
N TYR A 138 -21.85 -13.89 3.52
CA TYR A 138 -22.83 -12.89 3.12
C TYR A 138 -22.53 -12.41 1.70
N GLU A 139 -23.52 -11.83 1.03
CA GLU A 139 -23.32 -11.23 -0.30
C GLU A 139 -22.63 -9.86 -0.14
N PRO A 140 -21.41 -9.66 -0.68
CA PRO A 140 -20.71 -8.39 -0.54
C PRO A 140 -21.38 -7.30 -1.37
N GLU A 141 -21.52 -6.12 -0.77
CA GLU A 141 -21.97 -4.95 -1.51
C GLU A 141 -20.99 -4.60 -2.63
N ILE A 142 -21.54 -4.13 -3.75
CA ILE A 142 -20.77 -3.67 -4.89
C ILE A 142 -20.15 -2.31 -4.54
N LEU A 143 -18.85 -2.18 -4.80
CA LEU A 143 -18.12 -0.94 -4.63
C LEU A 143 -17.51 -0.51 -5.96
N SER A 144 -17.69 0.76 -6.29
CA SER A 144 -17.02 1.44 -7.40
C SER A 144 -16.18 2.58 -6.84
N VAL A 145 -14.88 2.60 -7.18
CA VAL A 145 -13.94 3.66 -6.82
C VAL A 145 -13.48 4.31 -8.13
N PRO A 146 -14.14 5.38 -8.61
CA PRO A 146 -13.91 5.93 -9.95
C PRO A 146 -12.68 6.85 -10.03
N PHE A 147 -11.91 6.94 -8.95
CA PHE A 147 -10.70 7.74 -8.86
C PHE A 147 -9.54 6.89 -8.33
N PRO A 148 -8.29 7.20 -8.71
CA PRO A 148 -7.13 6.50 -8.18
C PRO A 148 -7.00 6.71 -6.66
N VAL A 149 -6.66 5.63 -5.95
CA VAL A 149 -6.37 5.64 -4.51
C VAL A 149 -5.05 4.92 -4.27
N SER A 150 -4.30 5.40 -3.30
CA SER A 150 -3.11 4.73 -2.80
C SER A 150 -3.16 4.62 -1.27
N TRP A 151 -2.23 3.86 -0.71
CA TRP A 151 -2.00 3.81 0.74
C TRP A 151 -0.98 4.84 1.24
N ALA A 152 -0.32 5.55 0.31
CA ALA A 152 0.76 6.48 0.62
C ALA A 152 0.22 7.86 0.98
N ASP A 153 0.96 8.54 1.86
CA ASP A 153 0.74 9.92 2.34
C ASP A 153 -0.65 10.20 2.88
N THR A 154 -0.79 11.30 3.61
CA THR A 154 -2.08 11.69 4.21
C THR A 154 -3.22 11.74 3.17
N GLU A 155 -2.94 12.12 1.93
CA GLU A 155 -3.94 12.24 0.89
C GLU A 155 -4.44 10.90 0.34
N ARG A 156 -3.72 9.78 0.50
CA ARG A 156 -4.16 8.46 -0.01
C ARG A 156 -4.56 8.48 -1.49
N ASP A 157 -3.81 9.22 -2.31
CA ASP A 157 -4.04 9.37 -3.75
C ASP A 157 -2.71 9.26 -4.52
N LEU A 158 -2.65 9.75 -5.75
CA LEU A 158 -1.43 9.67 -6.58
C LEU A 158 -0.37 10.72 -6.24
N SER A 159 -0.63 11.64 -5.32
CA SER A 159 0.25 12.79 -5.07
C SER A 159 1.65 12.40 -4.58
N ALA A 160 1.84 11.22 -3.98
CA ALA A 160 3.17 10.68 -3.67
C ALA A 160 4.05 10.49 -4.93
N TRP A 161 3.45 10.26 -6.10
CA TRP A 161 4.16 10.02 -7.37
C TRP A 161 3.87 11.05 -8.46
N LEU A 162 2.84 11.90 -8.29
CA LEU A 162 2.32 12.82 -9.31
C LEU A 162 1.84 14.16 -8.75
N SER A 163 2.54 14.74 -7.79
CA SER A 163 2.18 16.04 -7.20
C SER A 163 2.89 17.24 -7.83
N ASN A 164 3.97 17.04 -8.60
CA ASN A 164 4.80 18.15 -9.06
C ASN A 164 5.31 18.02 -10.52
N PRO A 165 5.79 19.11 -11.14
CA PRO A 165 6.21 19.10 -12.54
C PRO A 165 7.35 18.13 -12.89
N LEU A 166 8.27 17.83 -11.96
CA LEU A 166 9.37 16.89 -12.18
C LEU A 166 8.82 15.48 -12.36
N GLN A 167 7.97 15.05 -11.43
CA GLN A 167 7.27 13.76 -11.47
C GLN A 167 6.43 13.60 -12.74
N TRP A 168 5.64 14.63 -13.08
CA TRP A 168 4.81 14.61 -14.30
C TRP A 168 5.65 14.53 -15.57
N ASN A 169 6.75 15.29 -15.65
CA ASN A 169 7.64 15.24 -16.80
C ASN A 169 8.31 13.86 -16.93
N ALA A 170 8.94 13.38 -15.85
CA ALA A 170 9.63 12.09 -15.83
C ALA A 170 8.72 10.94 -16.25
N MET A 171 7.50 10.86 -15.70
CA MET A 171 6.59 9.77 -16.04
C MET A 171 6.09 9.86 -17.49
N LYS A 172 5.78 11.07 -17.97
CA LYS A 172 5.38 11.27 -19.38
C LYS A 172 6.50 10.86 -20.34
N THR A 173 7.73 11.32 -20.11
CA THR A 173 8.87 10.99 -20.95
C THR A 173 9.15 9.49 -20.91
N TYR A 174 9.09 8.84 -19.75
CA TYR A 174 9.23 7.39 -19.65
C TYR A 174 8.22 6.64 -20.54
N PHE A 175 6.93 7.01 -20.50
CA PHE A 175 5.92 6.35 -21.35
C PHE A 175 6.14 6.59 -22.85
N GLU A 176 6.64 7.76 -23.25
CA GLU A 176 7.05 8.03 -24.63
C GLU A 176 8.21 7.13 -25.06
N ILE A 177 9.23 6.96 -24.21
CA ILE A 177 10.36 6.05 -24.46
C ILE A 177 9.89 4.59 -24.51
N LEU A 178 9.06 4.15 -23.57
CA LEU A 178 8.52 2.79 -23.55
C LEU A 178 7.74 2.47 -24.83
N LYS A 179 6.97 3.45 -25.34
CA LYS A 179 6.28 3.33 -26.62
C LYS A 179 7.28 3.13 -27.77
N LYS A 180 8.34 3.95 -27.84
CA LYS A 180 9.40 3.82 -28.87
C LYS A 180 10.10 2.45 -28.81
N VAL A 181 10.42 1.94 -27.61
CA VAL A 181 11.01 0.61 -27.42
C VAL A 181 10.11 -0.48 -28.04
N LYS A 182 8.80 -0.41 -27.76
CA LYS A 182 7.82 -1.38 -28.29
C LYS A 182 7.66 -1.27 -29.81
N GLU A 183 7.50 -0.07 -30.34
CA GLU A 183 7.28 0.17 -31.77
C GLU A 183 8.47 -0.25 -32.62
N LYS A 184 9.71 0.05 -32.18
CA LYS A 184 10.93 -0.38 -32.87
C LYS A 184 11.35 -1.82 -32.57
N ARG A 185 10.58 -2.54 -31.75
CA ARG A 185 10.83 -3.95 -31.35
C ARG A 185 12.22 -4.18 -30.76
N LYS A 186 12.74 -3.20 -30.01
CA LYS A 186 14.05 -3.25 -29.32
C LYS A 186 13.95 -4.06 -28.03
N MET A 187 13.68 -5.35 -28.15
CA MET A 187 13.39 -6.24 -27.02
C MET A 187 14.58 -6.39 -26.05
N GLU A 188 15.80 -6.20 -26.54
CA GLU A 188 17.02 -6.14 -25.73
C GLU A 188 17.03 -4.96 -24.75
N LEU A 189 16.28 -3.89 -25.03
CA LEU A 189 16.12 -2.71 -24.17
C LEU A 189 14.90 -2.81 -23.26
N MET A 190 14.03 -3.80 -23.46
CA MET A 190 12.77 -3.94 -22.71
C MET A 190 13.01 -4.16 -21.22
N GLU A 191 14.04 -4.91 -20.85
CA GLU A 191 14.39 -5.14 -19.45
C GLU A 191 14.81 -3.83 -18.75
N THR A 192 15.61 -3.00 -19.42
CA THR A 192 15.97 -1.67 -18.91
C THR A 192 14.73 -0.79 -18.77
N ALA A 193 13.86 -0.76 -19.79
CA ALA A 193 12.62 0.00 -19.72
C ALA A 193 11.72 -0.46 -18.55
N ARG A 194 11.58 -1.77 -18.32
CA ARG A 194 10.84 -2.32 -17.18
C ARG A 194 11.40 -1.87 -15.84
N ARG A 195 12.72 -1.88 -15.65
CA ARG A 195 13.34 -1.38 -14.41
C ARG A 195 13.05 0.09 -14.17
N LEU A 196 13.02 0.90 -15.23
CA LEU A 196 12.69 2.33 -15.17
C LEU A 196 11.20 2.60 -14.91
N SER A 197 10.35 1.58 -14.91
CA SER A 197 8.95 1.69 -14.51
C SER A 197 8.73 1.60 -13.00
N SER A 198 9.80 1.42 -12.20
CA SER A 198 9.71 1.28 -10.75
C SER A 198 9.14 2.55 -10.13
N SER A 199 8.11 2.41 -9.29
CA SER A 199 7.42 3.55 -8.66
C SER A 199 8.34 4.39 -7.77
N ASP A 200 9.35 3.77 -7.14
CA ASP A 200 10.31 4.44 -6.26
C ASP A 200 11.05 5.58 -6.96
N LEU A 201 11.34 5.42 -8.26
CA LEU A 201 12.03 6.45 -9.04
C LEU A 201 11.25 7.77 -9.06
N TYR A 202 9.92 7.70 -9.16
CA TYR A 202 9.05 8.89 -9.10
C TYR A 202 8.79 9.32 -7.66
N TYR A 203 8.74 8.37 -6.72
CA TYR A 203 8.59 8.63 -5.30
C TYR A 203 9.73 9.50 -4.76
N TYR A 204 10.97 9.24 -5.18
CA TYR A 204 12.14 10.04 -4.80
C TYR A 204 12.15 11.46 -5.40
N MET A 205 11.34 11.74 -6.42
CA MET A 205 11.17 13.07 -7.00
C MET A 205 10.06 13.89 -6.32
N CYS A 206 9.49 13.40 -5.22
CA CYS A 206 8.46 14.11 -4.47
C CYS A 206 9.06 15.32 -3.73
N ILE A 207 8.37 16.46 -3.79
CA ILE A 207 8.79 17.72 -3.13
C ILE A 207 7.86 18.13 -1.98
N LYS A 208 7.01 17.20 -1.51
CA LYS A 208 6.15 17.44 -0.35
C LYS A 208 6.99 17.75 0.90
N TYR A 209 6.42 18.52 1.81
CA TYR A 209 7.04 18.95 3.07
C TYR A 209 6.40 18.22 4.27
N PHE A 210 6.98 18.36 5.46
CA PHE A 210 6.52 17.77 6.74
C PHE A 210 6.61 16.24 6.77
N ALA A 211 5.73 15.58 7.55
CA ALA A 211 5.81 14.14 7.84
C ALA A 211 5.84 13.28 6.57
N ASP A 212 5.03 13.62 5.55
CA ASP A 212 5.03 12.90 4.28
C ASP A 212 6.40 13.08 3.57
N GLY A 213 6.94 14.31 3.56
CA GLY A 213 8.28 14.60 3.03
C GLY A 213 9.42 13.87 3.75
N ASP A 214 9.31 13.67 5.07
CA ASP A 214 10.30 12.91 5.85
C ASP A 214 10.31 11.42 5.45
N VAL A 215 9.15 10.82 5.13
CA VAL A 215 9.06 9.45 4.62
C VAL A 215 9.71 9.35 3.23
N HIS A 216 9.42 10.30 2.34
CA HIS A 216 10.05 10.37 1.01
C HIS A 216 11.57 10.48 1.06
N LYS A 217 12.08 11.27 2.02
CA LYS A 217 13.51 11.47 2.21
C LYS A 217 14.18 10.27 2.85
N TYR A 218 13.52 9.57 3.78
CA TYR A 218 14.09 8.46 4.53
C TYR A 218 14.63 7.34 3.63
N PHE A 219 13.86 6.97 2.61
CA PHE A 219 14.23 5.90 1.67
C PHE A 219 14.93 6.38 0.40
N SER A 220 15.09 7.69 0.23
CA SER A 220 15.73 8.25 -0.97
C SER A 220 17.25 8.03 -0.90
N PRO A 221 17.87 7.42 -1.93
CA PRO A 221 19.33 7.38 -2.05
C PRO A 221 19.92 8.72 -2.52
N TYR A 222 19.07 9.72 -2.78
CA TYR A 222 19.46 11.03 -3.27
C TYR A 222 19.29 12.10 -2.19
N ASP A 223 20.23 13.05 -2.14
CA ASP A 223 20.19 14.19 -1.23
C ASP A 223 19.00 15.12 -1.51
N ARG A 224 18.61 15.21 -2.79
CA ARG A 224 17.52 16.09 -3.24
C ARG A 224 16.63 15.44 -4.30
N PRO A 225 15.32 15.74 -4.31
CA PRO A 225 14.41 15.28 -5.35
C PRO A 225 14.81 15.69 -6.78
N GLU A 226 15.46 16.85 -6.93
CA GLU A 226 15.94 17.32 -8.23
C GLU A 226 17.09 16.45 -8.77
N ASP A 227 17.93 15.90 -7.90
CA ASP A 227 19.02 15.01 -8.31
C ASP A 227 18.45 13.68 -8.83
N ALA A 228 17.46 13.11 -8.13
CA ALA A 228 16.73 11.93 -8.58
C ALA A 228 16.14 12.12 -9.99
N TYR A 229 15.51 13.29 -10.21
CA TYR A 229 14.96 13.66 -11.51
C TYR A 229 16.04 13.80 -12.59
N ILE A 230 17.13 14.54 -12.33
CA ILE A 230 18.22 14.75 -13.30
C ILE A 230 18.82 13.42 -13.74
N TYR A 231 19.13 12.53 -12.79
CA TYR A 231 19.71 11.23 -13.10
C TYR A 231 18.74 10.36 -13.90
N PHE A 232 17.46 10.32 -13.53
CA PHE A 232 16.46 9.58 -14.27
C PHE A 232 16.33 10.08 -15.72
N MET A 233 16.30 11.39 -15.94
CA MET A 233 16.21 11.97 -17.28
C MET A 233 17.45 11.72 -18.14
N HIS A 234 18.64 11.70 -17.54
CA HIS A 234 19.86 11.29 -18.23
C HIS A 234 19.79 9.83 -18.69
N VAL A 235 19.30 8.93 -17.82
CA VAL A 235 19.13 7.51 -18.18
C VAL A 235 18.09 7.34 -19.29
N LEU A 236 16.99 8.08 -19.26
CA LEU A 236 16.00 8.05 -20.35
C LEU A 236 16.58 8.56 -21.67
N THR A 237 17.41 9.60 -21.63
CA THR A 237 18.09 10.14 -22.82
C THR A 237 19.09 9.14 -23.41
N ASP A 238 19.85 8.44 -22.57
CA ASP A 238 20.72 7.35 -23.03
C ASP A 238 19.91 6.21 -23.67
N LEU A 239 18.82 5.80 -23.01
CA LEU A 239 17.94 4.76 -23.54
C LEU A 239 17.33 5.16 -24.89
N GLU A 240 16.94 6.43 -25.05
CA GLU A 240 16.44 6.98 -26.31
C GLU A 240 17.48 6.88 -27.43
N LYS A 241 18.72 7.30 -27.18
CA LYS A 241 19.81 7.19 -28.16
C LYS A 241 20.04 5.74 -28.58
N ARG A 242 20.05 4.80 -27.64
CA ARG A 242 20.20 3.37 -27.94
C ARG A 242 19.06 2.79 -28.78
N ILE A 243 17.86 3.36 -28.68
CA ILE A 243 16.72 3.01 -29.55
C ILE A 243 16.94 3.54 -30.98
N GLU A 244 17.73 4.60 -31.17
CA GLU A 244 17.99 5.24 -32.46
C GLU A 244 19.25 4.74 -33.16
N GLU A 245 20.33 4.51 -32.41
CA GLU A 245 21.65 4.11 -32.93
C GLU A 245 21.75 2.61 -33.28
N GLY A 246 20.75 1.82 -32.87
CA GLY A 246 20.68 0.38 -33.13
C GLY A 246 19.89 0.03 -34.38
#